data_AF-A0A0S8EJV1-F1
#
_entry.id   AF-A0A0S8EJV1-F1
#
_cell.length_a   1.000
_cell.length_b   1.000
_cell.length_c   1.000
_cell.angle_alpha   90.00
_cell.angle_beta   90.00
_cell.angle_gamma   90.00
#
_symmetry.space_group_name_H-M   'P 1'
#
loop_
_entity.id
_entity.type
_entity.pdbx_description
1 polymer ?
#
loop_
_entity_poly.entity_id
_entity_poly.type
_entity_poly.pdbx_seq_one_letter_code
_entity_poly.pdbx_strand_id
1 'polypeptide(L)' 'MHPCGSFEWEVVRLGADIGIRCMKCNRRVLLDRGVFRKRFKAFVVRGEEETPAGPPASMLEGY' A
#
# COMPACT_ATOMS: atom_id res chain seq x y z
N MET A 1 -15.88 -1.63 -8.25
CA MET A 1 -16.91 -2.23 -7.39
C MET A 1 -16.60 -3.69 -7.24
N HIS A 2 -16.46 -4.21 -6.03
CA HIS A 2 -16.31 -5.65 -5.80
C HIS A 2 -17.70 -6.28 -5.63
N PRO A 3 -17.93 -7.53 -6.05
CA PRO A 3 -19.20 -8.24 -5.83
C PRO A 3 -19.67 -8.30 -4.36
N CYS A 4 -18.80 -8.06 -3.37
CA CYS A 4 -19.20 -7.97 -1.96
C CYS A 4 -19.83 -6.61 -1.54
N GLY A 5 -19.88 -5.65 -2.47
CA GLY A 5 -20.42 -4.29 -2.25
C GLY A 5 -19.46 -3.30 -1.61
N SER A 6 -18.21 -3.69 -1.29
CA SER A 6 -17.19 -2.76 -0.79
C SER A 6 -16.40 -2.12 -1.95
N PHE A 7 -15.95 -0.89 -1.70
CA PHE A 7 -15.07 -0.12 -2.58
C PHE A 7 -13.69 0.09 -1.97
N GLU A 8 -13.48 -0.40 -0.75
CA GLU A 8 -12.25 -0.21 0.00
C GLU A 8 -11.31 -1.39 -0.21
N TRP A 9 -10.09 -1.04 -0.60
CA TRP A 9 -9.04 -1.98 -0.92
C TRP A 9 -7.77 -1.56 -0.23
N GLU A 10 -7.11 -2.51 0.41
CA GLU A 10 -5.78 -2.35 0.96
C GLU A 10 -4.76 -2.86 -0.06
N VAL A 11 -3.71 -2.06 -0.28
CA VAL A 11 -2.60 -2.47 -1.14
C VAL A 11 -1.67 -3.34 -0.30
N VAL A 12 -1.54 -4.61 -0.69
CA VAL A 12 -0.71 -5.59 0.04
C VAL A 12 0.60 -5.91 -0.66
N ARG A 13 0.73 -5.53 -1.95
CA ARG A 13 1.94 -5.71 -2.74
C ARG A 13 2.08 -4.59 -3.76
N LEU A 14 3.30 -4.06 -3.86
CA LEU A 14 3.71 -3.12 -4.89
C LEU A 14 4.73 -3.80 -5.81
N GLY A 15 4.58 -3.63 -7.13
CA GLY A 15 5.44 -4.28 -8.13
C GLY A 15 4.96 -4.04 -9.56
N ALA A 16 5.28 -4.97 -10.46
CA ALA A 16 4.73 -5.02 -11.82
C ALA A 16 3.20 -5.22 -11.77
N ASP A 17 2.76 -6.19 -10.96
CA ASP A 17 1.38 -6.35 -10.54
C ASP A 17 1.16 -5.75 -9.15
N ILE A 18 0.02 -5.09 -8.98
CA ILE A 18 -0.43 -4.56 -7.71
C ILE A 18 -1.37 -5.58 -7.07
N GLY A 19 -0.98 -6.06 -5.89
CA GLY A 19 -1.81 -6.93 -5.07
C GLY A 19 -2.72 -6.09 -4.20
N ILE A 20 -4.03 -6.31 -4.31
CA ILE A 20 -5.04 -5.64 -3.47
C ILE A 20 -5.89 -6.64 -2.69
N ARG A 21 -6.23 -6.28 -1.46
CA ARG A 21 -7.09 -7.05 -0.55
C ARG A 21 -8.35 -6.25 -0.25
N CYS A 22 -9.51 -6.87 -0.42
CA CYS A 22 -10.77 -6.23 -0.05
C CYS A 22 -10.89 -6.21 1.47
N MET A 23 -11.14 -5.02 2.04
CA MET A 23 -11.25 -4.86 3.50
C MET A 23 -12.47 -5.56 4.11
N LYS A 24 -13.53 -5.79 3.33
CA LYS A 24 -14.77 -6.41 3.81
C LYS A 24 -14.79 -7.94 3.74
N CYS A 25 -14.27 -8.51 2.65
CA CYS A 25 -14.36 -9.96 2.38
C CYS A 25 -13.01 -10.67 2.35
N ASN A 26 -11.92 -9.93 2.59
CA ASN A 26 -10.54 -10.41 2.64
C ASN A 26 -10.03 -11.12 1.36
N ARG A 27 -10.78 -11.07 0.26
CA ARG A 27 -10.37 -11.61 -1.03
C ARG A 27 -9.20 -10.80 -1.60
N ARG A 28 -8.21 -11.51 -2.11
CA ARG A 28 -7.00 -10.94 -2.73
C ARG A 28 -7.10 -11.06 -4.25
N VAL A 29 -6.72 -9.99 -4.95
CA VAL A 29 -6.69 -9.93 -6.40
C VAL A 29 -5.39 -9.28 -6.84
N LEU A 30 -4.79 -9.81 -7.91
CA LEU A 30 -3.67 -9.20 -8.59
C LEU A 30 -4.20 -8.42 -9.79
N LEU A 31 -3.77 -7.17 -9.92
CA LEU A 31 -4.07 -6.32 -11.05
C LEU A 31 -2.78 -5.79 -11.65
N ASP A 32 -2.69 -5.78 -12.97
CA ASP A 32 -1.63 -5.06 -13.66
C ASP A 32 -1.62 -3.58 -13.22
N ARG A 33 -0.43 -3.00 -13.09
CA ARG A 33 -0.24 -1.61 -12.64
C ARG A 33 -1.01 -0.60 -13.47
N GLY A 34 -1.12 -0.78 -14.79
CA GLY A 34 -1.86 0.11 -15.67
C GLY A 34 -3.35 0.07 -15.40
N VAL A 35 -3.91 -1.13 -15.18
CA VAL A 35 -5.33 -1.32 -14.83
C VAL A 35 -5.63 -0.73 -13.46
N PHE A 36 -4.77 -0.99 -12.47
CA PHE A 36 -4.91 -0.44 -11.13
C PHE A 36 -4.93 1.10 -11.18
N ARG A 37 -3.97 1.72 -11.88
CA ARG A 37 -3.88 3.19 -11.99
C ARG A 37 -5.12 3.83 -12.61
N LYS A 38 -5.72 3.21 -13.63
CA LYS A 38 -6.96 3.72 -14.26
C LYS A 38 -8.17 3.63 -13.35
N ARG A 39 -8.22 2.64 -12.45
CA ARG A 39 -9.35 2.39 -11.53
C ARG A 39 -9.17 3.06 -10.18
N PHE A 40 -7.94 3.40 -9.81
CA PHE A 40 -7.61 4.10 -8.60
C PHE A 40 -8.25 5.50 -8.61
N LYS A 41 -8.95 5.86 -7.53
CA LYS A 41 -9.64 7.14 -7.41
C LYS A 41 -9.00 8.05 -6.35
N ALA A 42 -8.75 7.52 -5.16
CA ALA A 42 -8.22 8.27 -4.04
C ALA A 42 -7.62 7.32 -2.99
N PHE A 43 -6.78 7.88 -2.12
CA PHE A 43 -6.37 7.24 -0.88
C PHE A 43 -7.43 7.50 0.19
N VAL A 44 -7.91 6.44 0.85
CA VAL A 44 -8.86 6.55 1.98
C VAL A 44 -8.08 6.65 3.30
N VAL A 45 -7.03 5.85 3.44
CA VAL A 45 -6.10 5.86 4.57
C VAL A 45 -4.69 5.71 3.99
N ARG A 46 -3.74 6.48 4.51
CA ARG A 46 -2.30 6.27 4.26
C ARG A 46 -1.74 5.45 5.41
N GLY A 47 -0.89 4.47 5.10
CA GLY A 47 -0.09 3.81 6.14
C GLY A 47 0.79 4.85 6.84
N GLU A 48 1.10 4.60 8.11
CA GLU A 48 2.06 5.41 8.85
C GLU A 48 3.38 5.45 8.09
N GLU A 49 3.91 6.66 7.91
CA GLU A 49 5.22 6.85 7.31
C GLU A 49 6.24 6.28 8.30
N GLU A 50 6.78 5.10 7.99
CA GLU A 50 7.93 4.57 8.71
C GLU A 50 9.06 5.56 8.49
N THR A 51 9.19 6.49 9.44
CA THR A 51 10.32 7.41 9.50
C THR A 51 11.55 6.52 9.48
N PRO A 52 12.43 6.61 8.47
CA PRO A 52 13.65 5.84 8.51
C PRO A 52 14.38 6.29 9.75
N ALA A 53 14.48 5.39 10.73
CA ALA A 53 15.32 5.57 11.89
C ALA A 53 16.73 5.73 11.35
N GLY A 54 17.14 6.98 11.14
CA GLY A 54 18.53 7.33 10.88
C GLY A 54 19.37 6.73 12.01
N PRO A 55 20.66 6.46 11.76
CA PRO A 55 21.53 6.02 12.84
C PRO A 55 21.42 7.03 14.00
N PRO A 56 21.38 6.57 15.26
CA PRO A 56 21.41 7.49 16.39
C PRO A 56 22.61 8.43 16.20
N ALA A 57 22.41 9.72 16.47
CA ALA A 57 23.41 10.79 16.26
C ALA A 57 24.70 10.62 17.09
N SER A 58 24.91 9.49 17.76
CA SER A 58 26.03 9.16 18.64
C SER A 58 27.26 8.58 17.92
N MET A 59 27.33 8.57 16.58
CA MET A 59 28.50 8.09 15.82
C MET A 59 29.35 9.23 15.20
N LEU A 60 29.21 10.46 15.70
CA LEU A 60 30.00 11.62 15.21
C LEU A 60 31.09 12.10 16.19
N GLU A 61 31.25 11.46 17.35
CA GLU A 61 32.33 11.75 18.30
C GLU A 61 33.45 10.69 18.17
N GLY A 62 34.28 10.78 17.13
CA GLY A 62 35.52 9.98 17.13
C GLY A 62 36.17 9.60 15.80
N TYR A 63 36.02 10.38 14.73
CA TYR A 63 36.92 10.30 13.57
C TYR A 63 37.65 11.63 13.37
#